data_AF-A0A2D4ETV5-F1
#
_entry.id   AF-A0A2D4ETV5-F1
#
_cell.length_a   1.000
_cell.length_b   1.000
_cell.length_c   1.000
_cell.angle_alpha   90.00
_cell.angle_beta   90.00
_cell.angle_gamma   90.00
#
_symmetry.space_group_name_H-M   'P 1'
#
loop_
_entity.id
_entity.type
_entity.pdbx_description
1 polymer ?
#
loop_
_entity_poly.entity_id
_entity_poly.type
_entity_poly.pdbx_seq_one_letter_code
_entity_poly.pdbx_strand_id
1 'polypeptide(L)'
;FAGVADNGRLIGGKRRINNVRPQNTYFGKLGIVTMNRNVRLEITTQNIILQNGVKRRIFSWLDEIALLQPGLTLIIKRKRSVEVSMDNGATFVVVLHQVWKKHPLHRNFLGFYMADSHR
;
A
#
# COMPACT_ATOMS: atom_id res chain seq x y z
N PHE A 1 -0.73 -13.76 6.79
CA PHE A 1 -1.27 -12.56 7.46
C PHE A 1 -1.90 -11.65 6.41
N ALA A 2 -3.20 -11.40 6.50
CA ALA A 2 -3.94 -10.47 5.64
C ALA A 2 -4.66 -9.48 6.57
N GLY A 3 -4.42 -8.18 6.38
CA GLY A 3 -5.16 -7.11 7.07
C GLY A 3 -6.25 -6.59 6.14
N VAL A 4 -7.45 -6.35 6.68
CA VAL A 4 -8.58 -5.78 5.93
C VAL A 4 -8.76 -4.34 6.40
N ALA A 5 -8.83 -3.41 5.45
CA ALA A 5 -9.15 -2.01 5.73
C ALA A 5 -10.60 -1.74 5.36
N ASP A 6 -11.36 -1.17 6.29
CA ASP A 6 -12.74 -0.73 6.09
C ASP A 6 -12.77 0.80 6.22
N ASN A 7 -13.25 1.50 5.19
CA ASN A 7 -13.24 2.97 5.09
C ASN A 7 -11.90 3.66 5.45
N GLY A 8 -10.77 3.04 5.11
CA GLY A 8 -9.43 3.57 5.42
C GLY A 8 -8.94 3.29 6.84
N ARG A 9 -9.73 2.59 7.67
CA ARG A 9 -9.33 2.11 8.99
C ARG A 9 -8.85 0.67 8.88
N LEU A 10 -7.57 0.43 9.18
CA LEU A 10 -7.01 -0.91 9.21
C LEU A 10 -7.61 -1.69 10.39
N ILE A 11 -8.45 -2.68 10.10
CA ILE A 11 -9.02 -3.59 11.11
C ILE A 11 -8.13 -4.85 11.12
N GLY A 12 -7.00 -4.71 11.81
CA GLY A 12 -6.04 -5.78 12.09
C GLY A 12 -5.33 -5.45 13.40
N GLY A 13 -5.84 -5.99 14.50
CA GLY A 13 -5.53 -5.49 15.85
C GLY A 13 -4.20 -5.96 16.45
N LYS A 14 -3.58 -5.08 17.22
CA LYS A 14 -3.43 -5.31 18.67
C LYS A 14 -3.58 -3.97 19.42
N ARG A 15 -4.19 -4.06 20.60
CA ARG A 15 -4.66 -2.98 21.49
C ARG A 15 -3.73 -1.77 21.58
N ARG A 16 -4.34 -0.57 21.59
CA ARG A 16 -3.72 0.68 22.05
C ARG A 16 -3.21 0.48 23.49
N ILE A 17 -1.91 0.31 23.64
CA ILE A 17 -1.20 0.52 24.90
C ILE A 17 -0.36 1.76 24.65
N ASN A 18 -0.56 2.75 25.51
CA ASN A 18 0.08 4.06 25.48
C ASN A 18 1.61 3.93 25.32
N ASN A 19 2.23 4.86 24.58
CA ASN A 19 3.68 5.04 24.38
C ASN A 19 4.44 4.05 23.46
N VAL A 20 4.05 3.88 22.19
CA VAL A 20 4.86 3.09 21.25
C VAL A 20 5.05 3.82 19.92
N ARG A 21 6.32 3.94 19.51
CA ARG A 21 6.85 4.34 18.19
C ARG A 21 6.01 3.73 17.06
N PRO A 22 5.94 4.35 15.86
CA PRO A 22 5.12 3.83 14.75
C PRO A 22 5.33 2.32 14.60
N GLN A 23 4.27 1.55 14.89
CA GLN A 23 4.34 0.10 14.92
C GLN A 23 4.57 -0.40 13.50
N ASN A 24 5.77 -0.93 13.24
CA ASN A 24 6.10 -1.55 11.97
C ASN A 24 5.10 -2.67 11.69
N THR A 25 4.22 -2.46 10.73
CA THR A 25 3.25 -3.47 10.30
C THR A 25 3.76 -4.11 9.01
N TYR A 26 3.89 -5.44 9.00
CA TYR A 26 4.53 -6.21 7.94
C TYR A 26 3.47 -6.91 7.09
N PHE A 27 3.32 -6.52 5.82
CA PHE A 27 2.32 -7.10 4.92
C PHE A 27 2.95 -7.85 3.74
N GLY A 28 2.42 -9.02 3.36
CA GLY A 28 2.78 -9.65 2.07
C GLY A 28 1.99 -9.08 0.88
N LYS A 29 0.82 -8.51 1.18
CA LYS A 29 -0.15 -7.97 0.23
C LYS A 29 -1.01 -6.91 0.91
N LEU A 30 -1.30 -5.85 0.18
CA LEU A 30 -2.17 -4.75 0.58
C LEU A 30 -3.22 -4.52 -0.51
N GLY A 31 -4.46 -4.23 -0.11
CA GLY A 31 -5.55 -3.89 -1.01
C GLY A 31 -6.17 -2.56 -0.60
N ILE A 32 -6.39 -1.68 -1.58
CA ILE A 32 -7.09 -0.41 -1.44
C ILE A 32 -8.24 -0.41 -2.44
N VAL A 33 -9.44 -0.03 -2.00
CA VAL A 33 -10.63 0.01 -2.85
C VAL A 33 -11.31 1.36 -2.67
N THR A 34 -11.59 2.04 -3.78
CA THR A 34 -12.42 3.23 -3.79
C THR A 34 -13.86 2.80 -4.10
N MET A 35 -14.67 2.62 -3.05
CA MET A 35 -16.02 2.05 -3.13
C MET A 35 -16.92 2.78 -4.16
N ASN A 36 -16.79 4.11 -4.24
CA ASN A 36 -17.68 4.93 -5.07
C ASN A 36 -17.29 4.94 -6.55
N ARG A 37 -16.10 4.43 -6.91
CA ARG A 37 -15.51 4.63 -8.25
C ARG A 37 -15.03 3.34 -8.93
N ASN A 38 -15.28 2.19 -8.32
CA ASN A 38 -14.89 0.87 -8.85
C ASN A 38 -13.39 0.77 -9.24
N VAL A 39 -12.55 1.49 -8.49
CA VAL A 39 -11.09 1.42 -8.59
C VAL A 39 -10.57 0.56 -7.45
N ARG A 40 -9.77 -0.45 -7.79
CA ARG A 40 -9.10 -1.34 -6.84
C ARG A 40 -7.61 -1.36 -7.14
N LEU A 41 -6.82 -1.12 -6.11
CA LEU A 41 -5.37 -1.20 -6.12
C LEU A 41 -4.94 -2.34 -5.22
N GLU A 42 -4.14 -3.26 -5.75
CA GLU A 42 -3.51 -4.33 -5.01
C GLU A 42 -2.00 -4.19 -5.12
N ILE A 43 -1.31 -4.16 -3.99
CA ILE A 43 0.15 -4.05 -3.92
C ILE A 43 0.67 -5.30 -3.24
N THR A 44 1.54 -6.03 -3.92
CA THR A 44 2.24 -7.20 -3.40
C THR A 44 3.73 -6.98 -3.44
N THR A 45 4.49 -7.88 -2.82
CA THR A 45 5.95 -7.85 -2.92
C THR A 45 6.48 -8.14 -4.34
N GLN A 46 5.62 -8.59 -5.25
CA GLN A 46 5.94 -8.99 -6.62
C GLN A 46 5.51 -7.93 -7.64
N ASN A 47 4.32 -7.35 -7.46
CA ASN A 47 3.71 -6.45 -8.44
C ASN A 47 2.70 -5.49 -7.80
N ILE A 48 2.31 -4.49 -8.60
CA ILE A 48 1.23 -3.56 -8.30
C ILE A 48 0.16 -3.77 -9.37
N ILE A 49 -1.08 -4.02 -8.96
CA ILE A 49 -2.20 -4.26 -9.86
C ILE A 49 -3.23 -3.16 -9.64
N LEU A 50 -3.53 -2.41 -10.70
CA LEU A 50 -4.58 -1.41 -10.72
C LEU A 50 -5.72 -1.91 -11.60
N GLN A 51 -6.90 -2.04 -11.01
CA GLN A 51 -8.13 -2.36 -11.71
C GLN A 51 -9.08 -1.15 -11.67
N ASN A 52 -9.56 -0.72 -12.82
CA ASN A 52 -10.55 0.34 -12.98
C ASN A 52 -11.67 -0.19 -13.90
N GLY A 53 -12.77 -0.61 -13.30
CA GLY A 53 -13.81 -1.39 -14.00
C GLY A 53 -13.23 -2.66 -14.61
N VAL A 54 -13.36 -2.80 -15.94
CA VAL A 54 -12.82 -3.94 -16.70
C VAL A 54 -11.34 -3.78 -17.07
N LYS A 55 -10.78 -2.57 -16.97
CA LYS A 55 -9.38 -2.31 -17.34
C LYS A 55 -8.47 -2.74 -16.19
N ARG A 56 -7.54 -3.64 -16.48
CA ARG A 56 -6.52 -4.10 -15.54
C ARG A 56 -5.14 -3.72 -16.05
N ARG A 57 -4.34 -3.09 -15.17
CA ARG A 57 -2.93 -2.78 -15.41
C ARG A 57 -2.08 -3.45 -14.33
N ILE A 58 -0.92 -3.95 -14.74
CA ILE A 58 0.04 -4.61 -13.86
C ILE A 58 1.36 -3.90 -14.02
N PHE A 59 1.95 -3.49 -12.90
CA PHE A 59 3.22 -2.80 -12.82
C PHE A 59 4.21 -3.60 -11.98
N SER A 60 5.49 -3.43 -12.28
CA SER A 60 6.60 -3.94 -11.50
C SER A 60 7.13 -2.88 -10.54
N TRP A 61 7.88 -3.32 -9.52
CA TRP A 61 8.65 -2.41 -8.66
C TRP A 61 9.80 -1.71 -9.39
N LEU A 62 10.09 -2.07 -10.65
CA LEU A 62 11.10 -1.41 -11.48
C LEU A 62 10.53 -0.27 -12.33
N ASP A 63 9.22 -0.12 -12.36
CA ASP A 63 8.54 0.90 -13.15
C ASP A 63 8.66 2.27 -12.47
N GLU A 64 8.47 3.32 -13.28
CA GLU A 64 8.40 4.70 -12.84
C GLU A 64 7.21 5.37 -13.51
N ILE A 65 6.15 5.57 -12.74
CA ILE A 65 4.81 5.86 -13.28
C ILE A 65 4.11 6.86 -12.36
N ALA A 66 3.39 7.81 -12.97
CA ALA A 66 2.40 8.64 -12.30
C ALA A 66 1.06 8.50 -13.03
N LEU A 67 0.02 8.06 -12.33
CA LEU A 67 -1.31 7.85 -12.87
C LEU A 67 -2.36 8.55 -12.03
N LEU A 68 -3.14 9.42 -12.66
CA LEU A 68 -4.37 9.92 -12.11
C LEU A 68 -5.50 8.95 -12.45
N GLN A 69 -6.25 8.50 -11.44
CA GLN A 69 -7.45 7.68 -11.58
C GLN A 69 -8.62 8.33 -10.85
N PRO A 70 -9.86 7.95 -11.16
CA PRO A 70 -11.00 8.40 -10.37
C PRO A 70 -10.84 7.96 -8.91
N GLY A 71 -10.66 8.92 -8.00
CA GLY A 71 -10.65 8.66 -6.56
C GLY A 71 -9.27 8.40 -5.95
N LEU A 72 -8.23 8.27 -6.79
CA LEU A 72 -6.86 8.16 -6.32
C LEU A 72 -5.84 8.61 -7.38
N THR A 73 -4.72 9.13 -6.89
CA THR A 73 -3.47 9.26 -7.65
C THR A 73 -2.52 8.15 -7.21
N LEU A 74 -1.90 7.46 -8.17
CA LEU A 74 -0.91 6.41 -7.96
C LEU A 74 0.44 6.86 -8.53
N ILE A 75 1.47 6.89 -7.69
CA ILE A 75 2.85 7.13 -8.10
C ILE A 75 3.69 5.92 -7.73
N ILE A 76 4.39 5.33 -8.71
CA ILE A 76 5.35 4.26 -8.50
C ILE A 76 6.74 4.85 -8.67
N LYS A 77 7.54 4.80 -7.61
CA LYS A 77 8.95 5.20 -7.59
C LYS A 77 9.81 3.96 -7.67
N ARG A 78 10.54 3.82 -8.77
CA ARG A 78 11.40 2.67 -9.08
C ARG A 78 12.25 2.24 -7.88
N LYS A 79 12.11 0.97 -7.49
CA LYS A 79 12.81 0.29 -6.38
C LYS A 79 12.66 0.96 -5.01
N ARG A 80 11.73 1.90 -4.84
CA ARG A 80 11.59 2.68 -3.60
C ARG A 80 10.21 2.50 -2.97
N SER A 81 9.18 3.00 -3.62
CA SER A 81 7.86 3.12 -3.00
C SER A 81 6.74 3.18 -4.01
N VAL A 82 5.53 2.90 -3.51
CA VAL A 82 4.27 3.23 -4.15
C VAL A 82 3.58 4.26 -3.26
N GLU A 83 3.25 5.41 -3.83
CA GLU A 83 2.55 6.48 -3.15
C GLU A 83 1.12 6.56 -3.69
N VAL A 84 0.16 6.62 -2.77
CA VAL A 84 -1.27 6.63 -3.07
C VAL A 84 -1.90 7.82 -2.36
N SER A 85 -2.48 8.73 -3.12
CA SER A 85 -3.24 9.87 -2.58
C SER A 85 -4.70 9.73 -2.98
N MET A 86 -5.60 9.77 -2.01
CA MET A 86 -7.04 9.63 -2.20
C MET A 86 -7.72 11.00 -2.27
N ASP A 87 -8.87 11.08 -2.94
CA ASP A 87 -9.63 12.34 -3.09
C ASP A 87 -10.09 12.95 -1.74
N ASN A 88 -10.18 12.13 -0.68
CA ASN A 88 -10.53 12.60 0.66
C ASN A 88 -9.33 13.18 1.45
N GLY A 89 -8.18 13.35 0.80
CA GLY A 89 -6.95 13.89 1.38
C GLY A 89 -6.06 12.84 2.04
N ALA A 90 -6.53 11.61 2.26
CA ALA A 90 -5.71 10.56 2.83
C ALA A 90 -4.57 10.17 1.88
N THR A 91 -3.33 10.16 2.37
CA THR A 91 -2.15 9.78 1.59
C THR A 91 -1.38 8.67 2.30
N PHE A 92 -0.93 7.70 1.51
CA PHE A 92 -0.23 6.52 2.00
C PHE A 92 1.01 6.25 1.17
N VAL A 93 2.05 5.75 1.83
CA VAL A 93 3.29 5.29 1.20
C VAL A 93 3.47 3.81 1.53
N VAL A 94 3.62 3.00 0.50
CA VAL A 94 3.95 1.57 0.59
C VAL A 94 5.37 1.35 0.15
N VAL A 95 6.18 0.74 1.00
CA VAL A 95 7.61 0.49 0.77
C VAL A 95 7.86 -1.01 0.67
N LEU A 96 8.54 -1.46 -0.38
CA LEU A 96 9.01 -2.84 -0.49
C LEU A 96 10.30 -3.00 0.29
N HIS A 97 10.26 -3.78 1.36
CA HIS A 97 11.45 -4.22 2.07
C HIS A 97 11.92 -5.55 1.52
N GLN A 98 13.08 -5.53 0.85
CA GLN A 98 13.74 -6.71 0.34
C GLN A 98 14.71 -7.25 1.39
N VAL A 99 14.45 -8.47 1.85
CA VAL A 99 15.33 -9.19 2.76
C VAL A 99 16.26 -10.11 1.96
N TRP A 100 17.45 -10.36 2.50
CA TRP A 100 18.47 -11.14 1.83
C TRP A 100 17.99 -12.56 1.48
N LYS A 101 18.22 -12.97 0.21
CA LYS A 101 17.73 -14.25 -0.36
C LYS A 101 18.15 -15.52 0.40
N LYS A 102 19.19 -15.46 1.24
CA LYS A 102 19.71 -16.61 2.00
C LYS A 102 19.15 -16.73 3.42
N HIS A 103 18.24 -15.85 3.86
CA HIS A 103 17.65 -15.96 5.19
C HIS A 103 16.46 -16.93 5.18
N PRO A 104 16.52 -18.08 5.90
CA PRO A 104 15.51 -19.14 5.80
C PRO A 104 14.11 -18.73 6.31
N LEU A 105 14.02 -17.62 7.06
CA LEU A 105 12.80 -17.21 7.77
C LEU A 105 12.20 -15.88 7.27
N HIS A 106 12.91 -15.07 6.49
CA HIS A 106 12.47 -13.71 6.16
C HIS A 106 12.19 -13.57 4.67
N ARG A 107 10.90 -13.43 4.33
CA ARG A 107 10.42 -13.13 2.98
C ARG A 107 10.29 -11.61 2.82
N ASN A 108 10.37 -11.11 1.58
CA ASN A 108 10.06 -9.72 1.29
C ASN A 108 8.72 -9.34 1.92
N PHE A 109 8.60 -8.09 2.36
CA PHE A 109 7.39 -7.58 2.96
C PHE A 109 7.19 -6.12 2.58
N LEU A 110 5.98 -5.64 2.81
CA LEU A 110 5.56 -4.27 2.57
C LEU A 110 5.44 -3.55 3.90
N GLY A 111 6.08 -2.39 4.01
CA GLY A 111 5.79 -1.38 5.00
C GLY A 111 4.66 -0.49 4.51
N PHE A 112 3.77 -0.07 5.41
CA PHE A 112 2.64 0.82 5.11
C PHE A 112 2.70 2.01 6.06
N TYR A 113 2.77 3.21 5.49
CA TYR A 113 2.89 4.46 6.23
C TYR A 113 1.77 5.40 5.79
N MET A 114 1.01 5.91 6.76
CA MET A 114 0.14 7.06 6.50
C MET A 114 1.02 8.30 6.49
N ALA A 115 0.96 9.09 5.43
CA ALA A 115 1.55 10.41 5.44
C ALA A 115 0.66 11.26 6.34
N ASP A 116 1.14 11.53 7.55
CA ASP A 116 0.40 12.31 8.53
C ASP A 116 0.18 13.73 7.99
N SER A 117 -1.07 14.20 8.02
CA SER A 117 -1.41 15.58 7.70
C SER A 117 -1.28 16.43 8.97
N HIS A 118 -0.13 16.42 9.62
CA HIS A 118 0.14 17.40 10.67
C HIS A 118 0.49 18.73 9.99
N ARG A 119 -0.56 19.54 9.84
CA ARG A 119 -0.47 21.00 9.85
C ARG A 119 -1.13 21.50 11.12
#